data_AF-A0A2E6W523-F1
#
_entry.id   AF-A0A2E6W523-F1
#
_cell.length_a   1.000
_cell.length_b   1.000
_cell.length_c   1.000
_cell.angle_alpha   90.00
_cell.angle_beta   90.00
_cell.angle_gamma   90.00
#
_symmetry.space_group_name_H-M   'P 1'
#
loop_
_entity.id
_entity.type
_entity.pdbx_description
1 polymer ?
#
loop_
_entity_poly.entity_id
_entity_poly.type
_entity_poly.pdbx_seq_one_letter_code
_entity_poly.pdbx_strand_id
1 'polypeptide(L)' 'MTTLWAVYLTVCAGSTCVGQEVQRFDPPNPQAQCKVMLEAYSAIPKDGDWDTVEWQCLPLNGAST' A
#
# COMPACT_ATOMS: atom_id res chain seq x y z
N MET A 1 -21.54 3.79 -7.67
CA MET A 1 -20.09 4.03 -7.51
C MET A 1 -19.51 2.82 -6.82
N THR A 2 -18.48 2.20 -7.40
CA THR A 2 -17.83 1.04 -6.79
C THR A 2 -16.45 1.47 -6.30
N THR A 3 -16.21 1.36 -5.00
CA THR A 3 -14.96 1.81 -4.37
C THR A 3 -13.86 0.80 -4.67
N LEU A 4 -12.84 1.22 -5.42
CA LEU A 4 -11.62 0.45 -5.62
C LEU A 4 -10.71 0.59 -4.40
N TRP A 5 -9.86 -0.41 -4.15
CA TRP A 5 -8.86 -0.37 -3.09
C TRP A 5 -7.49 -0.67 -3.67
N ALA A 6 -6.43 -0.17 -3.04
CA ALA A 6 -5.07 -0.50 -3.42
C ALA A 6 -4.14 -0.60 -2.22
N VAL A 7 -3.10 -1.40 -2.40
CA VAL A 7 -1.92 -1.41 -1.54
C VAL A 7 -0.97 -0.32 -2.02
N TYR A 8 -0.55 0.54 -1.10
CA TYR A 8 0.46 1.57 -1.29
C TYR A 8 1.72 1.21 -0.51
N LEU A 9 2.86 1.51 -1.10
CA LEU A 9 4.17 1.40 -0.46
C LEU A 9 4.77 2.81 -0.37
N THR A 10 5.15 3.22 0.83
CA THR A 10 5.96 4.40 1.05
C THR A 10 7.30 3.98 1.65
N VAL A 11 8.39 4.39 1.00
CA VAL A 11 9.75 4.19 1.50
C VAL A 11 10.43 5.53 1.72
N CYS A 12 11.24 5.64 2.76
CA CYS A 12 12.08 6.82 3.00
C CYS A 12 13.55 6.42 3.11
N ALA A 13 14.45 7.26 2.60
CA ALA A 13 15.90 7.18 2.82
C ALA A 13 16.48 8.59 2.92
N GLY A 14 17.11 8.89 4.05
CA GLY A 14 17.57 10.24 4.39
C GLY A 14 16.39 11.22 4.43
N SER A 15 16.48 12.28 3.63
CA SER A 15 15.45 13.31 3.56
C SER A 15 14.40 13.07 2.46
N THR A 16 14.43 11.91 1.79
CA THR A 16 13.57 11.65 0.63
C THR A 16 12.63 10.49 0.92
N CYS A 17 11.34 10.70 0.66
CA CYS A 17 10.31 9.67 0.72
C CYS A 17 9.63 9.54 -0.64
N VAL A 18 9.32 8.31 -1.04
CA VAL A 18 8.63 7.99 -2.28
C VAL A 18 7.49 7.03 -1.97
N GLY A 19 6.28 7.44 -2.36
CA GLY A 19 5.07 6.61 -2.30
C GLY A 19 4.70 6.07 -3.68
N GLN A 20 4.18 4.85 -3.74
CA GLN A 20 3.67 4.24 -4.97
C GLN A 20 2.43 3.38 -4.72
N GLU A 21 1.53 3.33 -5.71
CA GLU A 21 0.48 2.30 -5.79
C GLU A 21 1.12 1.01 -6.29
N VAL A 22 1.08 -0.07 -5.49
CA VAL A 22 1.71 -1.35 -5.84
C VAL A 22 0.72 -2.30 -6.49
N GLN A 23 -0.49 -2.38 -5.93
CA GLN A 23 -1.51 -3.29 -6.44
C GLN A 23 -2.90 -2.73 -6.19
N ARG A 24 -3.73 -2.72 -7.25
CA ARG A 24 -5.14 -2.30 -7.21
C ARG A 24 -6.07 -3.51 -7.23
N PHE A 25 -7.20 -3.38 -6.55
CA PHE A 25 -8.23 -4.41 -6.42
C PHE A 25 -9.58 -3.88 -6.86
N ASP A 26 -10.24 -4.68 -7.69
CA ASP A 26 -11.55 -4.43 -8.24
C ASP A 26 -12.66 -5.15 -7.42
N PRO A 27 -13.93 -4.77 -7.62
CA PRO A 27 -15.08 -5.47 -7.05
C PRO A 27 -15.08 -6.98 -7.38
N PRO A 28 -15.66 -7.85 -6.54
CA PRO A 28 -16.72 -7.54 -5.57
C PRO A 28 -16.25 -7.18 -4.14
N ASN A 29 -15.06 -7.60 -3.70
CA ASN A 29 -14.58 -7.40 -2.32
C ASN A 29 -13.17 -6.78 -2.26
N PRO A 30 -12.97 -5.58 -2.82
CA PRO A 30 -11.63 -5.02 -3.06
C PRO A 30 -10.90 -4.72 -1.74
N GLN A 31 -11.61 -4.28 -0.70
CA GLN A 31 -11.02 -4.05 0.63
C GLN A 31 -10.45 -5.32 1.26
N ALA A 32 -11.20 -6.43 1.20
CA ALA A 32 -10.78 -7.68 1.82
C ALA A 32 -9.55 -8.25 1.10
N GLN A 33 -9.54 -8.22 -0.24
CA GLN A 33 -8.39 -8.62 -1.04
C GLN A 33 -7.16 -7.77 -0.74
N CYS A 34 -7.35 -6.46 -0.63
CA CYS A 34 -6.29 -5.51 -0.28
C CYS A 34 -5.68 -5.78 1.11
N LYS A 35 -6.50 -6.10 2.13
CA LYS A 35 -6.00 -6.47 3.47
C LYS A 35 -5.22 -7.77 3.48
N VAL A 36 -5.69 -8.80 2.75
CA VAL A 36 -4.97 -10.08 2.63
C VAL A 36 -3.60 -9.87 1.98
N MET A 37 -3.55 -9.09 0.90
CA MET A 37 -2.27 -8.82 0.23
C MET A 37 -1.36 -7.90 1.05
N LEU A 38 -1.92 -6.96 1.82
CA LEU A 38 -1.15 -6.12 2.75
C LEU A 38 -0.35 -6.96 3.75
N GLU A 39 -0.94 -8.02 4.32
CA GLU A 39 -0.25 -8.95 5.21
C GLU A 39 0.91 -9.66 4.49
N ALA A 40 0.67 -10.12 3.26
CA ALA A 40 1.70 -10.78 2.46
C ALA A 40 2.86 -9.83 2.12
N TYR A 41 2.58 -8.59 1.72
CA TYR A 41 3.61 -7.56 1.45
C TYR A 41 4.37 -7.15 2.71
N SER A 42 3.68 -6.97 3.83
CA SER A 42 4.29 -6.58 5.10
C SER A 42 5.18 -7.69 5.70
N ALA A 43 4.99 -8.94 5.29
CA ALA A 43 5.83 -10.06 5.68
C ALA A 43 7.15 -10.13 4.90
N ILE A 44 7.27 -9.41 3.78
CA ILE A 44 8.50 -9.37 2.99
C ILE A 44 9.57 -8.60 3.79
N PRO A 45 10.74 -9.21 4.05
CA PRO A 45 11.83 -8.49 4.68
C PRO A 45 12.24 -7.31 3.82
N LYS A 46 12.52 -6.19 4.47
CA LYS A 46 13.05 -4.99 3.85
C LYS A 46 14.32 -5.30 3.04
N ASP A 47 14.35 -4.85 1.79
CA ASP A 47 15.47 -4.99 0.86
C ASP A 47 16.25 -3.67 0.74
N GLY A 48 17.35 -3.59 1.50
CA GLY A 48 18.25 -2.44 1.48
C GLY A 48 18.08 -1.46 2.65
N ASP A 49 18.82 -0.36 2.59
CA ASP A 49 19.02 0.56 3.72
C ASP A 49 18.01 1.72 3.73
N TRP A 50 16.71 1.41 3.69
CA TRP A 50 15.68 2.41 3.92
C TRP A 50 15.71 2.91 5.37
N ASP A 51 15.15 4.05 5.70
CA ASP A 51 14.86 4.42 7.09
C ASP A 51 13.53 3.81 7.53
N THR A 52 12.53 3.95 6.67
CA THR A 52 11.18 3.41 6.88
C THR A 52 10.67 2.72 5.62
N VAL A 53 9.87 1.69 5.85
CA VAL A 53 9.09 0.98 4.84
C VAL A 53 7.69 0.84 5.40
N GLU A 54 6.73 1.53 4.79
CA GLU A 54 5.34 1.55 5.23
C GLU A 54 4.44 1.01 4.14
N TRP A 55 3.63 0.02 4.51
CA TRP A 55 2.60 -0.54 3.65
C TRP A 55 1.22 -0.12 4.14
N GLN A 56 0.37 0.33 3.23
CA GLN A 56 -0.99 0.76 3.55
C GLN A 56 -2.00 0.18 2.57
N CYS A 57 -3.19 -0.15 3.05
CA CYS A 57 -4.33 -0.55 2.22
C CYS A 57 -5.40 0.54 2.31
N LEU A 58 -5.64 1.26 1.21
CA LEU A 58 -6.51 2.44 1.18
C LEU A 58 -7.48 2.40 -0.01
N PRO A 59 -8.68 3.02 0.10
CA PRO A 59 -9.58 3.20 -1.04
C PRO A 59 -9.02 4.21 -2.04
N LEU A 60 -9.12 3.93 -3.34
CA LEU A 60 -8.77 4.91 -4.39
C LEU A 60 -9.69 6.13 -4.27
N ASN A 61 -9.09 7.32 -4.32
CA ASN A 61 -9.73 8.64 -4.13
C ASN A 61 -10.13 8.99 -2.70
N GLY A 62 -9.95 8.09 -1.73
CA GLY A 62 -9.95 8.43 -0.31
C GLY A 62 -8.54 8.84 0.10
N ALA A 63 -7.99 9.86 -0.55
CA ALA A 63 -6.77 10.49 -0.07
C ALA A 63 -6.97 10.77 1.42
N SER A 64 -6.10 10.21 2.26
CA SER A 64 -5.96 10.64 3.64
C SER A 64 -5.65 12.14 3.60
N THR A 65 -6.68 12.97 3.72
CA THR A 65 -6.56 14.41 3.98
C THR A 65 -5.98 14.63 5.36
#